data_AF-A0A957RBW4-F1
#
_entry.id   AF-A0A957RBW4-F1
#
_cell.length_a   1.000
_cell.length_b   1.000
_cell.length_c   1.000
_cell.angle_alpha   90.00
_cell.angle_beta   90.00
_cell.angle_gamma   90.00
#
_symmetry.space_group_name_H-M   'P 1'
#
loop_
_entity.id
_entity.type
_entity.pdbx_description
1 polymer ?
#
loop_
_entity_poly.entity_id
_entity_poly.type
_entity_poly.pdbx_seq_one_letter_code
_entity_poly.pdbx_strand_id
1 'polypeptide(L)'
;MRIIFVSGTPEEIGHQHGQQIADLRDRLVDTISTRLAAMRRLGADRPQQMQPIVAALQELDTPLLDYLRGLAASLELETDQLLRYTLSSYLRDLQEVADAPGPWPIPVDGCTTWAATAPHTDDGTTVLAKNRDYHRDHIPLQLLMQVTPAIGYRYLAVGSAGS
;
A
#
# COMPACT_ATOMS: atom_id res chain seq x y z
N MET A 1 3.86 -5.96 16.62
CA MET A 1 3.95 -5.03 15.47
C MET A 1 5.40 -4.66 15.29
N ARG A 2 5.96 -4.84 14.09
CA ARG A 2 7.36 -4.49 13.79
C ARG A 2 7.49 -2.97 13.63
N ILE A 3 8.61 -2.41 14.06
CA ILE A 3 8.95 -1.00 13.80
C ILE A 3 10.18 -0.98 12.90
N ILE A 4 10.15 -0.19 11.82
CA ILE A 4 11.28 -0.01 10.91
C ILE A 4 11.60 1.48 10.78
N PHE A 5 12.87 1.77 10.48
CA PHE A 5 13.38 3.13 10.36
C PHE A 5 13.99 3.29 8.98
N VAL A 6 13.48 4.23 8.21
CA VAL A 6 13.90 4.44 6.82
C VAL A 6 14.15 5.91 6.57
N SER A 7 15.15 6.21 5.74
CA SER A 7 15.56 7.59 5.47
C SER A 7 16.19 7.77 4.11
N GLY A 8 16.21 9.01 3.62
CA GLY A 8 16.85 9.37 2.36
C GLY A 8 15.87 9.62 1.22
N THR A 9 16.34 9.40 0.00
CA THR A 9 15.54 9.44 -1.22
C THR A 9 14.49 8.33 -1.24
N PRO A 10 13.43 8.44 -2.07
CA PRO A 10 12.41 7.40 -2.13
C PRO A 10 12.97 6.01 -2.46
N GLU A 11 13.93 5.91 -3.37
CA GLU A 11 14.61 4.65 -3.70
C GLU A 11 15.38 4.07 -2.49
N GLU A 12 16.16 4.89 -1.78
CA GLU A 12 16.88 4.46 -0.57
C GLU A 12 15.90 4.01 0.53
N ILE A 13 14.79 4.72 0.72
CA ILE A 13 13.72 4.36 1.66
C ILE A 13 13.14 2.99 1.28
N GLY A 14 12.84 2.77 0.00
CA GLY A 14 12.34 1.48 -0.49
C GLY A 14 13.33 0.35 -0.24
N HIS A 15 14.60 0.59 -0.53
CA HIS A 15 15.67 -0.39 -0.32
C HIS A 15 15.83 -0.76 1.16
N GLN A 16 15.86 0.23 2.05
CA GLN A 16 15.95 0.04 3.50
C GLN A 16 14.71 -0.65 4.08
N HIS A 17 13.52 -0.37 3.54
CA HIS A 17 12.30 -1.08 3.90
C HIS A 17 12.49 -2.57 3.61
N GLY A 18 12.83 -2.94 2.36
CA GLY A 18 13.05 -4.32 1.95
C GLY A 18 14.05 -5.06 2.84
N GLN A 19 15.17 -4.42 3.18
CA GLN A 19 16.23 -5.01 4.03
C GLN A 19 15.70 -5.37 5.41
N GLN A 20 14.86 -4.51 6.00
CA GLN A 20 14.31 -4.69 7.35
C GLN A 20 13.10 -5.64 7.39
N ILE A 21 12.62 -6.09 6.23
CA ILE A 21 11.54 -7.07 6.11
C ILE A 21 11.95 -8.33 5.34
N ALA A 22 13.24 -8.55 5.11
CA ALA A 22 13.75 -9.66 4.31
C ALA A 22 13.27 -11.04 4.83
N ASP A 23 13.14 -11.19 6.14
CA ASP A 23 12.62 -12.42 6.77
C ASP A 23 11.12 -12.66 6.52
N LEU A 24 10.38 -11.65 6.03
CA LEU A 24 8.97 -11.74 5.66
C LEU A 24 8.78 -11.99 4.16
N ARG A 25 9.85 -12.07 3.36
CA ARG A 25 9.81 -12.16 1.91
C ARG A 25 8.89 -13.27 1.41
N ASP A 26 9.01 -14.49 1.91
CA ASP A 26 8.21 -15.62 1.44
C ASP A 26 6.70 -15.39 1.65
N ARG A 27 6.32 -14.86 2.83
CA ARG A 27 4.93 -14.50 3.13
C ARG A 27 4.41 -13.37 2.26
N LEU A 28 5.26 -12.41 1.94
CA LEU A 28 4.94 -11.32 1.03
C LEU A 28 4.71 -11.85 -0.39
N VAL A 29 5.59 -12.72 -0.88
CA VAL A 29 5.46 -13.35 -2.21
C VAL A 29 4.15 -14.15 -2.32
N ASP A 30 3.78 -14.90 -1.28
CA ASP A 30 2.51 -15.62 -1.24
C ASP A 30 1.31 -14.67 -1.30
N THR A 31 1.39 -13.57 -0.55
CA THR A 31 0.36 -12.53 -0.50
C THR A 31 0.19 -11.84 -1.87
N ILE A 32 1.31 -11.40 -2.46
CA ILE A 32 1.36 -10.81 -3.81
C ILE A 32 0.75 -11.78 -4.82
N SER A 33 1.20 -13.04 -4.82
CA SER A 33 0.74 -14.06 -5.76
C SER A 33 -0.76 -14.29 -5.64
N THR A 34 -1.28 -14.34 -4.42
CA THR A 34 -2.72 -14.51 -4.16
C THR A 34 -3.53 -13.33 -4.69
N ARG A 35 -3.10 -12.08 -4.45
CA ARG A 35 -3.82 -10.88 -4.92
C ARG A 35 -3.75 -10.72 -6.43
N LEU A 36 -2.59 -10.92 -7.04
CA LEU A 36 -2.44 -10.88 -8.50
C LEU A 36 -3.23 -12.00 -9.19
N ALA A 37 -3.33 -13.20 -8.59
CA ALA A 37 -4.17 -14.26 -9.11
C ALA A 37 -5.67 -13.89 -9.08
N ALA A 38 -6.12 -13.21 -8.02
CA ALA A 38 -7.49 -12.70 -7.94
C ALA A 38 -7.78 -11.65 -9.01
N MET A 39 -6.87 -10.68 -9.21
CA MET A 39 -6.99 -9.67 -10.27
C MET A 39 -7.07 -10.28 -11.66
N ARG A 40 -6.21 -11.26 -11.97
CA ARG A 40 -6.21 -11.96 -13.26
C ARG A 40 -7.54 -12.65 -13.54
N ARG A 41 -8.18 -13.25 -12.52
CA ARG A 41 -9.50 -13.88 -12.67
C ARG A 41 -10.60 -12.86 -12.99
N LEU A 42 -10.49 -11.65 -12.46
CA LEU A 42 -11.41 -10.54 -12.76
C LEU A 42 -11.09 -9.86 -14.09
N GLY A 43 -9.90 -10.10 -14.67
CA GLY A 43 -9.42 -9.35 -15.83
C GLY A 43 -9.15 -7.88 -15.50
N ALA A 44 -8.79 -7.58 -14.25
CA ALA A 44 -8.54 -6.22 -13.75
C ALA A 44 -7.12 -5.71 -14.02
N ASP A 45 -6.22 -6.54 -14.54
CA ASP A 45 -4.81 -6.21 -14.82
C ASP A 45 -4.50 -6.10 -16.32
N ARG A 46 -5.51 -5.79 -17.14
CA ARG A 46 -5.35 -5.64 -18.58
C ARG A 46 -4.44 -4.44 -18.90
N PRO A 47 -3.57 -4.53 -19.93
CA PRO A 47 -2.68 -3.42 -20.30
C PRO A 47 -3.41 -2.09 -20.52
N GLN A 48 -4.63 -2.12 -21.08
CA GLN A 48 -5.43 -0.93 -21.35
C GLN A 48 -5.89 -0.21 -20.07
N GLN A 49 -6.04 -0.92 -18.96
CA GLN A 49 -6.34 -0.33 -17.64
C GLN A 49 -5.06 0.13 -16.94
N MET A 50 -3.98 -0.65 -17.07
CA MET A 50 -2.71 -0.38 -16.40
C MET A 50 -1.94 0.80 -16.99
N GLN A 51 -1.83 0.90 -18.32
CA GLN A 51 -0.98 1.87 -18.99
C GLN A 51 -1.31 3.34 -18.63
N PRO A 52 -2.57 3.77 -18.61
CA PRO A 52 -2.91 5.14 -18.21
C PRO A 52 -2.51 5.45 -16.76
N ILE A 53 -2.66 4.48 -15.86
CA ILE A 53 -2.29 4.64 -14.44
C ILE A 53 -0.77 4.77 -14.31
N VAL A 54 -0.02 3.90 -14.99
CA VAL A 54 1.45 3.96 -14.96
C VAL A 54 1.95 5.28 -15.55
N ALA A 55 1.37 5.73 -16.67
CA ALA A 55 1.71 7.03 -17.26
C ALA A 55 1.42 8.19 -16.30
N ALA A 56 0.26 8.17 -15.62
CA ALA A 56 -0.08 9.18 -14.62
C ALA A 56 0.89 9.16 -13.43
N LEU A 57 1.30 7.99 -12.95
CA LEU A 57 2.30 7.87 -11.87
C LEU A 57 3.67 8.40 -12.31
N GLN A 58 4.07 8.16 -13.57
CA GLN A 58 5.32 8.70 -14.11
C GLN A 58 5.31 10.24 -14.21
N GLU A 59 4.15 10.83 -14.44
CA GLU A 59 3.99 12.28 -14.51
C GLU A 59 3.87 12.93 -13.11
N LEU A 60 3.11 12.29 -12.20
CA LEU A 60 2.65 12.90 -10.95
C LEU A 60 3.38 12.39 -9.71
N ASP A 61 3.90 11.18 -9.72
CA ASP A 61 4.44 10.51 -8.52
C ASP A 61 5.62 9.57 -8.83
N THR A 62 6.63 10.12 -9.50
CA THR A 62 7.93 9.44 -9.66
C THR A 62 8.52 8.93 -8.34
N PRO A 63 8.39 9.65 -7.19
CA PRO A 63 8.83 9.15 -5.89
C PRO A 63 8.26 7.77 -5.51
N LEU A 64 6.98 7.50 -5.76
CA LEU A 64 6.41 6.16 -5.54
C LEU A 64 7.11 5.10 -6.40
N LEU A 65 7.37 5.41 -7.67
CA LEU A 65 8.05 4.48 -8.58
C LEU A 65 9.51 4.23 -8.19
N ASP A 66 10.23 5.26 -7.72
CA ASP A 66 11.58 5.15 -7.16
C ASP A 66 11.57 4.25 -5.91
N TYR A 67 10.62 4.48 -5.00
CA TYR A 67 10.45 3.65 -3.80
C TYR A 67 10.19 2.18 -4.13
N LEU A 68 9.27 1.90 -5.07
CA LEU A 68 8.98 0.54 -5.49
C LEU A 68 10.20 -0.14 -6.14
N ARG A 69 11.03 0.61 -6.90
CA ARG A 69 12.30 0.09 -7.45
C ARG A 69 13.29 -0.31 -6.35
N GLY A 70 13.50 0.55 -5.36
CA GLY A 70 14.38 0.24 -4.23
C GLY A 70 13.91 -0.98 -3.43
N LEU A 71 12.60 -1.05 -3.16
CA LEU A 71 11.97 -2.16 -2.46
C LEU A 71 12.08 -3.47 -3.25
N ALA A 72 11.79 -3.43 -4.56
CA ALA A 72 11.92 -4.57 -5.47
C ALA A 72 13.34 -5.13 -5.49
N ALA A 73 14.33 -4.25 -5.65
CA ALA A 73 15.73 -4.64 -5.69
C ALA A 73 16.19 -5.32 -4.39
N SER A 74 15.76 -4.79 -3.25
CA SER A 74 16.10 -5.33 -1.92
C SER A 74 15.47 -6.70 -1.64
N LEU A 75 14.26 -6.92 -2.16
CA LEU A 75 13.52 -8.17 -1.99
C LEU A 75 13.71 -9.16 -3.13
N GLU A 76 14.56 -8.87 -4.12
CA GLU A 76 14.72 -9.69 -5.32
C GLU A 76 13.35 -10.01 -5.97
N LEU A 77 12.56 -8.97 -6.20
CA LEU A 77 11.25 -9.02 -6.85
C LEU A 77 11.27 -8.19 -8.13
N GLU A 78 10.34 -8.50 -9.03
CA GLU A 78 10.12 -7.68 -10.23
C GLU A 78 9.36 -6.40 -9.86
N THR A 79 9.87 -5.24 -10.28
CA THR A 79 9.23 -3.94 -10.01
C THR A 79 7.80 -3.87 -10.54
N ASP A 80 7.53 -4.43 -11.73
CA ASP A 80 6.18 -4.49 -12.31
C ASP A 80 5.22 -5.33 -11.45
N GLN A 81 5.73 -6.43 -10.85
CA GLN A 81 4.94 -7.28 -9.97
C GLN A 81 4.52 -6.52 -8.71
N LEU A 82 5.45 -5.78 -8.08
CA LEU A 82 5.15 -4.94 -6.93
C LEU A 82 4.21 -3.80 -7.29
N LEU A 83 4.42 -3.12 -8.41
CA LEU A 83 3.53 -2.05 -8.87
C LEU A 83 2.09 -2.55 -9.06
N ARG A 84 1.89 -3.69 -9.73
CA ARG A 84 0.56 -4.30 -9.87
C ARG A 84 -0.05 -4.66 -8.52
N TYR A 85 0.76 -5.16 -7.59
CA TYR A 85 0.31 -5.49 -6.25
C TYR A 85 -0.13 -4.24 -5.48
N THR A 86 0.66 -3.16 -5.53
CA THR A 86 0.31 -1.85 -4.95
C THR A 86 -1.00 -1.30 -5.51
N LEU A 87 -1.24 -1.52 -6.81
CA LEU A 87 -2.47 -1.07 -7.49
C LEU A 87 -3.64 -2.05 -7.35
N SER A 88 -3.44 -3.22 -6.73
CA SER A 88 -4.38 -4.34 -6.84
C SER A 88 -5.77 -4.05 -6.29
N SER A 89 -5.88 -3.34 -5.17
CA SER A 89 -7.18 -2.96 -4.61
C SER A 89 -7.93 -2.01 -5.52
N TYR A 90 -7.27 -0.98 -6.06
CA TYR A 90 -7.90 0.02 -6.93
C TYR A 90 -8.41 -0.59 -8.23
N LEU A 91 -7.61 -1.48 -8.82
CA LEU A 91 -7.94 -2.16 -10.06
C LEU A 91 -9.05 -3.18 -9.88
N ARG A 92 -9.01 -3.95 -8.78
CA ARG A 92 -10.12 -4.83 -8.39
C ARG A 92 -11.41 -4.03 -8.25
N ASP A 93 -11.38 -2.98 -7.44
CA ASP A 93 -12.56 -2.17 -7.16
C ASP A 93 -13.10 -1.58 -8.47
N LEU A 94 -12.25 -1.00 -9.34
CA LEU A 94 -12.64 -0.48 -10.64
C LEU A 94 -13.32 -1.54 -11.53
N GLN A 95 -12.84 -2.78 -11.53
CA GLN A 95 -13.42 -3.85 -12.32
C GLN A 95 -14.76 -4.32 -11.73
N GLU A 96 -14.85 -4.46 -10.41
CA GLU A 96 -16.09 -4.83 -9.71
C GLU A 96 -17.19 -3.77 -9.90
N VAL A 97 -16.82 -2.48 -9.90
CA VAL A 97 -17.69 -1.35 -10.29
C VAL A 97 -18.27 -1.57 -11.70
N ALA A 98 -17.38 -1.85 -12.66
CA ALA A 98 -17.73 -1.92 -14.07
C ALA A 98 -18.65 -3.12 -14.38
N ASP A 99 -18.48 -4.21 -13.63
CA ASP A 99 -19.22 -5.47 -13.84
C ASP A 99 -20.53 -5.54 -13.05
N ALA A 100 -20.81 -4.61 -12.12
CA ALA A 100 -21.99 -4.67 -11.24
C ALA A 100 -23.31 -4.36 -11.99
N PRO A 101 -24.27 -5.30 -12.06
CA PRO A 101 -25.55 -5.10 -12.75
C PRO A 101 -26.65 -4.48 -11.86
N GLY A 102 -26.29 -3.88 -10.72
CA GLY A 102 -27.25 -3.47 -9.69
C GLY A 102 -26.59 -2.73 -8.52
N PRO A 103 -27.28 -2.56 -7.37
CA PRO A 103 -26.72 -1.84 -6.22
C PRO A 103 -25.41 -2.50 -5.76
N TRP A 104 -24.48 -1.64 -5.39
CA TRP A 104 -23.12 -1.97 -5.02
C TRP A 104 -23.06 -3.06 -3.94
N PRO A 105 -22.26 -4.13 -4.12
CA PRO A 105 -22.02 -5.09 -3.05
C PRO A 105 -21.37 -4.37 -1.86
N ILE A 106 -21.77 -4.75 -0.64
CA ILE A 106 -21.13 -4.23 0.58
C ILE A 106 -19.69 -4.75 0.61
N PRO A 107 -18.67 -3.86 0.65
CA PRO A 107 -17.28 -4.28 0.71
C PRO A 107 -17.01 -5.16 1.94
N VAL A 108 -16.24 -6.24 1.75
CA VAL A 108 -15.78 -7.12 2.85
C VAL A 108 -14.60 -6.48 3.60
N ASP A 109 -13.83 -5.66 2.89
CA ASP A 109 -12.80 -4.78 3.47
C ASP A 109 -13.39 -3.40 3.73
N GLY A 110 -12.88 -2.69 4.74
CA GLY A 110 -13.49 -1.42 5.14
C GLY A 110 -12.61 -0.59 6.03
N CYS A 111 -13.10 0.60 6.36
CA CYS A 111 -12.54 1.36 7.45
C CYS A 111 -13.62 2.20 8.11
N THR A 112 -13.47 2.40 9.42
CA THR A 112 -14.24 3.39 10.17
C THR A 112 -13.26 4.46 10.62
N THR A 113 -13.53 5.72 10.26
CA THR A 113 -12.72 6.88 10.65
C THR A 113 -13.60 7.88 11.40
N TRP A 114 -13.08 8.44 12.48
CA TRP A 114 -13.72 9.52 13.21
C TRP A 114 -12.68 10.54 13.67
N ALA A 115 -13.11 11.78 13.87
CA ALA A 115 -12.26 12.84 14.38
C ALA A 115 -13.01 13.67 15.43
N ALA A 116 -12.28 14.15 16.43
CA ALA A 116 -12.73 15.13 17.39
C ALA A 116 -11.75 16.31 17.36
N THR A 117 -12.26 17.51 17.04
CA THR A 117 -11.45 18.74 17.05
C THR A 117 -11.23 19.23 18.46
N ALA A 118 -10.19 20.05 18.67
CA ALA A 118 -9.80 20.58 19.99
C ALA A 118 -10.96 21.08 20.89
N PRO A 119 -12.00 21.78 20.38
CA PRO A 119 -13.13 22.21 21.23
C PRO A 119 -14.00 21.06 21.79
N HIS A 120 -13.83 19.84 21.28
CA HIS A 120 -14.62 18.65 21.59
C HIS A 120 -13.80 17.57 22.32
N THR A 121 -12.62 17.93 22.86
CA THR A 121 -11.70 17.05 23.58
C THR A 121 -11.32 17.66 24.92
N ASP A 122 -11.26 16.87 26.00
CA ASP A 122 -11.04 17.36 27.37
C ASP A 122 -9.70 18.10 27.56
N ASP A 123 -8.67 17.71 26.80
CA ASP A 123 -7.31 18.27 26.88
C ASP A 123 -7.01 19.29 25.76
N GLY A 124 -7.99 19.58 24.90
CA GLY A 124 -7.79 20.43 23.72
C GLY A 124 -6.97 19.79 22.59
N THR A 125 -6.61 18.50 22.67
CA THR A 125 -5.86 17.80 21.63
C THR A 125 -6.80 17.31 20.53
N THR A 126 -6.60 17.76 19.28
CA THR A 126 -7.34 17.20 18.14
C THR A 126 -6.97 15.73 17.92
N VAL A 127 -7.97 14.86 17.83
CA VAL A 127 -7.80 13.42 17.61
C VAL A 127 -8.42 13.02 16.27
N LEU A 128 -7.67 12.23 15.50
CA LEU A 128 -8.14 11.50 14.32
C LEU A 128 -7.82 10.03 14.53
N ALA A 129 -8.84 9.17 14.43
CA ALA A 129 -8.68 7.74 14.62
C ALA A 129 -9.30 6.96 13.45
N LYS A 130 -8.68 5.83 13.13
CA LYS A 130 -9.10 4.94 12.04
C LYS A 130 -8.93 3.48 12.44
N ASN A 131 -10.01 2.70 12.30
CA ASN A 131 -9.95 1.25 12.25
C ASN A 131 -9.93 0.81 10.78
N ARG A 132 -9.15 -0.23 10.46
CA ARG A 132 -9.11 -0.82 9.12
C ARG A 132 -9.50 -2.28 9.20
N ASP A 133 -10.55 -2.65 8.48
CA ASP A 133 -10.98 -4.01 8.26
C ASP A 133 -10.29 -4.50 6.99
N TYR A 134 -9.45 -5.53 7.11
CA TYR A 134 -8.65 -6.03 6.00
C TYR A 134 -8.35 -7.51 6.15
N HIS A 135 -7.84 -8.13 5.09
CA HIS A 135 -7.50 -9.55 5.05
C HIS A 135 -6.59 -9.98 6.22
N ARG A 136 -6.96 -11.08 6.89
CA ARG A 136 -6.25 -11.59 8.08
C ARG A 136 -4.82 -12.04 7.79
N ASP A 137 -4.52 -12.40 6.55
CA ASP A 137 -3.17 -12.75 6.08
C ASP A 137 -2.18 -11.56 6.16
N HIS A 138 -2.67 -10.32 6.27
CA HIS A 138 -1.84 -9.14 6.47
C HIS A 138 -1.49 -8.85 7.93
N ILE A 139 -2.16 -9.46 8.91
CA ILE A 139 -1.83 -9.29 10.33
C ILE A 139 -0.32 -9.51 10.61
N PRO A 140 0.33 -10.59 10.14
CA PRO A 140 1.76 -10.76 10.35
C PRO A 140 2.65 -9.78 9.57
N LEU A 141 2.10 -9.06 8.59
CA LEU A 141 2.82 -8.08 7.77
C LEU A 141 2.70 -6.66 8.35
N GLN A 142 1.88 -6.41 9.38
CA GLN A 142 1.68 -5.06 9.91
C GLN A 142 2.94 -4.49 10.56
N LEU A 143 3.28 -3.26 10.16
CA LEU A 143 4.42 -2.53 10.66
C LEU A 143 4.09 -1.05 10.93
N LEU A 144 4.92 -0.45 11.78
CA LEU A 144 5.05 0.98 11.95
C LEU A 144 6.37 1.42 11.31
N MET A 145 6.29 2.34 10.37
CA MET A 145 7.44 2.89 9.67
C MET A 145 7.71 4.31 10.18
N GLN A 146 8.93 4.57 10.64
CA GLN A 146 9.40 5.92 10.88
C GLN A 146 10.22 6.39 9.69
N VAL A 147 9.67 7.37 8.96
CA VAL A 147 10.24 7.86 7.71
C VAL A 147 10.88 9.23 7.91
N THR A 148 12.14 9.34 7.50
CA THR A 148 12.87 10.60 7.43
C THR A 148 13.29 10.87 5.98
N PRO A 149 12.41 11.47 5.16
CA PRO A 149 12.71 11.70 3.76
C PRO A 149 13.80 12.76 3.59
N ALA A 150 14.54 12.69 2.48
CA ALA A 150 15.53 13.70 2.12
C ALA A 150 14.89 15.09 1.89
N ILE A 151 13.63 15.11 1.43
CA ILE A 151 12.84 16.32 1.21
C ILE A 151 11.45 16.11 1.85
N GLY A 152 10.98 17.09 2.62
CA GLY A 152 9.66 17.08 3.25
C GLY A 152 9.68 16.79 4.74
N TYR A 153 8.50 16.46 5.29
CA TYR A 153 8.34 16.21 6.73
C TYR A 153 8.72 14.79 7.10
N ARG A 154 9.24 14.63 8.32
CA ARG A 154 9.34 13.31 8.96
C ARG A 154 7.94 12.87 9.36
N TYR A 155 7.64 11.59 9.20
CA TYR A 155 6.33 11.05 9.53
C TYR A 155 6.41 9.62 10.07
N LEU A 156 5.34 9.22 10.76
CA LEU A 156 5.06 7.85 11.13
C LEU A 156 3.94 7.32 10.24
N ALA A 157 4.11 6.11 9.71
CA ALA A 157 3.11 5.45 8.90
C ALA A 157 2.83 4.04 9.44
N VAL A 158 1.56 3.70 9.60
CA VAL A 158 1.14 2.31 9.83
C VAL A 158 0.85 1.70 8.47
N GLY A 159 1.55 0.61 8.15
CA GLY A 159 1.50 -0.03 6.84
C GLY A 159 1.62 -1.54 6.92
N SER A 160 1.80 -2.18 5.76
CA SER A 160 2.12 -3.60 5.66
C SER A 160 3.49 -3.77 5.01
N ALA A 161 4.25 -4.77 5.42
CA ALA A 161 5.52 -5.12 4.82
C ALA A 161 5.37 -5.29 3.30
N GLY A 162 6.21 -4.59 2.53
CA GLY A 162 6.19 -4.64 1.07
C GLY A 162 5.02 -3.92 0.39
N SER A 163 4.30 -3.06 1.12
CA SER A 163 3.19 -2.24 0.64
C SER A 163 3.27 -0.80 1.13
#